data_AF-A0A0K1PG07-F1
#
_entry.id   AF-A0A0K1PG07-F1
#
_cell.length_a   1.000
_cell.length_b   1.000
_cell.length_c   1.000
_cell.angle_alpha   90.00
_cell.angle_beta   90.00
_cell.angle_gamma   90.00
#
_symmetry.space_group_name_H-M   'P 1'
#
loop_
_entity.id
_entity.type
_entity.pdbx_description
1 polymer ?
#
loop_
_entity_poly.entity_id
_entity_poly.type
_entity_poly.pdbx_seq_one_letter_code
_entity_poly.pdbx_strand_id
1 'polypeptide(L)'
;MAYPLTPNTGTLIAEGTAERPIRFTGIDGGKWGHVLVEAPGVASFRHVTFENGGNDRSPFHATLIVRGKGDLPLYRDVLVDHVTISGSVGFGAVFTGVAGFKAGSTDLAITKSGSGDEPFPLRVDQNGVGTVPNGNYTGNGVDEILIAVEKESDGLRESTTFRDFGVPYRVAGQSLRVEEGPSGATVLRIDPGVVLKFERASNLEVVHFTGREAATASLVAVGTAEKPILFTSAAESPRGGDWRGLWFGKIPSKNNKLDHVRIEYAGADCKCVLAVCNDLTDHSSALILTNLPEEGFSVTNTAFSDIAGNGILRAWSNDYQPSFVATNTFERVTGCAETLPASSLNACPNPKPTCP
;
A
#
# COMPACT_ATOMS: atom_id res chain seq x y z
N MET A 1 21.25 -16.52 20.89
CA MET A 1 21.51 -17.54 19.86
C MET A 1 20.66 -18.76 20.18
N ALA A 2 19.60 -19.02 19.41
CA ALA A 2 18.82 -20.26 19.50
C ALA A 2 19.38 -21.26 18.48
N TYR A 3 19.55 -22.52 18.90
CA TYR A 3 20.12 -23.60 18.08
C TYR A 3 19.11 -24.12 17.03
N PRO A 4 19.57 -24.65 15.87
CA PRO A 4 18.71 -24.97 14.72
C PRO A 4 17.78 -26.21 14.86
N LEU A 5 17.73 -26.89 16.01
CA LEU A 5 17.07 -28.20 16.15
C LEU A 5 16.09 -28.31 17.32
N THR A 6 15.75 -27.19 17.98
CA THR A 6 14.69 -27.17 18.99
C THR A 6 13.43 -26.57 18.36
N PRO A 7 12.24 -27.18 18.49
CA PRO A 7 11.00 -26.54 18.03
C PRO A 7 10.83 -25.22 18.79
N ASN A 8 11.03 -24.09 18.12
CA ASN A 8 10.89 -22.76 18.71
C ASN A 8 9.40 -22.37 18.83
N THR A 9 8.59 -23.22 19.47
CA THR A 9 7.16 -22.94 19.72
C THR A 9 7.02 -22.25 21.08
N GLY A 10 7.41 -20.98 21.14
CA GLY A 10 7.13 -20.13 22.29
C GLY A 10 5.67 -19.66 22.26
N THR A 11 5.03 -19.60 23.42
CA THR A 11 3.67 -19.06 23.58
C THR A 11 3.68 -18.01 24.67
N LEU A 12 3.25 -16.78 24.36
CA LEU A 12 3.04 -15.72 25.33
C LEU A 12 1.55 -15.40 25.45
N ILE A 13 0.97 -15.63 26.62
CA ILE A 13 -0.43 -15.31 26.92
C ILE A 13 -0.45 -14.27 28.02
N ALA A 14 -0.83 -13.04 27.67
CA ALA A 14 -1.03 -11.93 28.60
C ALA A 14 -2.46 -11.41 28.43
N GLU A 15 -3.37 -12.00 29.21
CA GLU A 15 -4.80 -11.69 29.14
C GLU A 15 -5.28 -11.11 30.47
N GLY A 16 -5.33 -9.78 30.53
CA GLY A 16 -5.95 -9.03 31.62
C GLY A 16 -7.45 -8.81 31.38
N THR A 17 -8.06 -8.01 32.25
CA THR A 17 -9.41 -7.48 32.07
C THR A 17 -9.40 -5.96 32.18
N ALA A 18 -10.52 -5.29 31.87
CA ALA A 18 -10.65 -3.84 32.05
C ALA A 18 -10.34 -3.38 33.49
N GLU A 19 -10.73 -4.18 34.50
CA GLU A 19 -10.50 -3.89 35.92
C GLU A 19 -9.11 -4.32 36.40
N ARG A 20 -8.47 -5.26 35.69
CA ARG A 20 -7.17 -5.83 36.04
C ARG A 20 -6.29 -5.96 34.79
N PRO A 21 -5.85 -4.82 34.22
CA PRO A 21 -5.01 -4.84 33.03
C PRO A 21 -3.60 -5.34 33.35
N ILE A 22 -2.90 -5.81 32.32
CA ILE A 22 -1.47 -6.16 32.41
C ILE A 22 -0.64 -5.01 31.84
N ARG A 23 0.43 -4.62 32.55
CA ARG A 23 1.34 -3.55 32.12
C ARG A 23 2.75 -4.09 31.90
N PHE A 24 3.30 -3.81 30.73
CA PHE A 24 4.71 -4.02 30.38
C PHE A 24 5.38 -2.66 30.38
N THR A 25 6.30 -2.43 31.32
CA THR A 25 7.00 -1.15 31.48
C THR A 25 8.40 -1.39 32.05
N GLY A 26 9.31 -0.45 31.81
CA GLY A 26 10.66 -0.51 32.36
C GLY A 26 10.71 -0.17 33.85
N ILE A 27 11.76 -0.64 34.52
CA ILE A 27 12.05 -0.30 35.93
C ILE A 27 12.13 1.23 36.05
N ASP A 28 11.47 1.79 37.06
CA ASP A 28 11.39 3.23 37.33
C ASP A 28 10.91 4.08 36.12
N GLY A 29 10.13 3.47 35.22
CA GLY A 29 9.64 4.13 34.00
C GLY A 29 10.68 4.25 32.89
N GLY A 30 11.82 3.58 33.01
CA GLY A 30 12.88 3.55 32.01
C GLY A 30 12.44 2.93 30.69
N LYS A 31 13.23 3.17 29.63
CA LYS A 31 13.03 2.52 28.34
C LYS A 31 13.49 1.06 28.39
N TRP A 32 12.70 0.14 27.83
CA TRP A 32 13.05 -1.28 27.70
C TRP A 32 13.12 -1.69 26.23
N GLY A 33 13.65 -2.89 25.97
CA GLY A 33 13.88 -3.41 24.62
C GLY A 33 12.59 -3.62 23.84
N HIS A 34 12.09 -4.84 23.77
CA HIS A 34 10.92 -5.17 22.95
C HIS A 34 10.32 -6.53 23.33
N VAL A 35 9.09 -6.78 22.88
CA VAL A 35 8.54 -8.13 22.78
C VAL A 35 8.73 -8.63 21.35
N LEU A 36 9.47 -9.73 21.21
CA LEU A 36 9.66 -10.42 19.93
C LEU A 36 8.76 -11.66 19.87
N VAL A 37 7.94 -11.73 18.83
CA VAL A 37 7.22 -12.93 18.44
C VAL A 37 7.75 -13.37 17.08
N GLU A 38 8.52 -14.45 17.07
CA GLU A 38 9.12 -15.01 15.87
C GLU A 38 8.44 -16.32 15.50
N ALA A 39 8.01 -16.46 14.25
CA ALA A 39 7.38 -17.68 13.77
C ALA A 39 8.28 -18.91 14.05
N PRO A 40 7.73 -20.02 14.58
CA PRO A 40 6.31 -20.32 14.74
C PRO A 40 5.69 -19.94 16.11
N GLY A 41 6.33 -19.12 16.93
CA GLY A 41 5.85 -18.74 18.26
C GLY A 41 4.64 -17.80 18.25
N VAL A 42 3.69 -18.00 19.16
CA VAL A 42 2.38 -17.32 19.16
C VAL A 42 2.23 -16.36 20.34
N ALA A 43 1.38 -15.34 20.21
CA ALA A 43 1.07 -14.44 21.32
C ALA A 43 -0.40 -14.00 21.38
N SER A 44 -0.91 -13.81 22.60
CA SER A 44 -2.22 -13.22 22.89
C SER A 44 -2.08 -12.09 23.90
N PHE A 45 -2.53 -10.90 23.53
CA PHE A 45 -2.55 -9.72 24.38
C PHE A 45 -3.99 -9.21 24.51
N ARG A 46 -4.57 -9.30 25.71
CA ARG A 46 -5.91 -8.75 26.02
C ARG A 46 -5.82 -7.79 27.19
N HIS A 47 -6.36 -6.58 27.07
CA HIS A 47 -6.26 -5.53 28.10
C HIS A 47 -4.82 -5.30 28.58
N VAL A 48 -3.90 -5.13 27.62
CA VAL A 48 -2.47 -4.96 27.85
C VAL A 48 -2.05 -3.53 27.53
N THR A 49 -1.21 -2.95 28.38
CA THR A 49 -0.53 -1.69 28.12
C THR A 49 0.97 -1.90 28.05
N PHE A 50 1.57 -1.64 26.89
CA PHE A 50 3.01 -1.53 26.71
C PHE A 50 3.42 -0.06 26.77
N GLU A 51 4.39 0.26 27.60
CA GLU A 51 4.90 1.62 27.73
C GLU A 51 6.40 1.65 27.59
N ASN A 52 6.92 2.67 26.91
CA ASN A 52 8.34 3.00 26.93
C ASN A 52 9.23 1.86 26.37
N GLY A 53 8.71 1.05 25.44
CA GLY A 53 9.53 0.07 24.71
C GLY A 53 10.37 0.71 23.60
N GLY A 54 11.15 -0.12 22.90
CA GLY A 54 11.91 0.28 21.73
C GLY A 54 13.37 0.71 21.99
N ASN A 55 13.93 0.48 23.17
CA ASN A 55 15.31 0.88 23.48
C ASN A 55 16.39 0.05 22.77
N ASP A 56 15.99 -0.93 21.95
CA ASP A 56 16.88 -1.73 21.11
C ASP A 56 16.79 -1.28 19.66
N ARG A 57 17.94 -1.19 18.99
CA ARG A 57 18.02 -0.74 17.60
C ARG A 57 17.30 -1.66 16.60
N SER A 58 17.19 -2.95 16.90
CA SER A 58 16.72 -3.94 15.93
C SER A 58 15.25 -4.36 16.16
N PRO A 59 14.38 -4.34 15.13
CA PRO A 59 14.64 -3.89 13.76
C PRO A 59 14.43 -2.38 13.57
N PHE A 60 13.67 -1.68 14.43
CA PHE A 60 13.28 -0.27 14.21
C PHE A 60 12.87 0.43 15.52
N HIS A 61 13.60 0.21 16.61
CA HIS A 61 13.26 0.76 17.93
C HIS A 61 11.80 0.45 18.35
N ALA A 62 11.33 -0.75 18.02
CA ALA A 62 9.91 -1.09 18.13
C ALA A 62 9.58 -1.76 19.47
N THR A 63 8.39 -1.47 20.02
CA THR A 63 7.94 -2.12 21.27
C THR A 63 7.46 -3.55 21.03
N LEU A 64 6.67 -3.79 19.97
CA LEU A 64 6.23 -5.11 19.55
C LEU A 64 6.80 -5.45 18.17
N ILE A 65 7.49 -6.58 18.06
CA ILE A 65 8.04 -7.07 16.80
C ILE A 65 7.46 -8.44 16.50
N VAL A 66 6.87 -8.58 15.33
CA VAL A 66 6.34 -9.85 14.83
C VAL A 66 7.08 -10.20 13.54
N ARG A 67 7.75 -11.36 13.54
CA ARG A 67 8.47 -11.90 12.38
C ARG A 67 7.78 -13.16 11.89
N GLY A 68 7.31 -13.13 10.66
CA GLY A 68 6.75 -14.29 9.99
C GLY A 68 7.85 -15.19 9.41
N LYS A 69 7.44 -16.12 8.55
CA LYS A 69 8.33 -17.16 7.99
C LYS A 69 9.15 -16.67 6.80
N GLY A 70 8.83 -15.50 6.24
CA GLY A 70 9.45 -14.98 5.02
C GLY A 70 8.80 -15.48 3.73
N ASP A 71 7.72 -16.25 3.83
CA ASP A 71 6.94 -16.74 2.69
C ASP A 71 5.44 -16.76 3.00
N LEU A 72 4.62 -16.87 1.95
CA LEU A 72 3.18 -17.08 2.07
C LEU A 72 2.87 -18.54 2.45
N PRO A 73 1.78 -18.81 3.18
CA PRO A 73 0.72 -17.89 3.59
C PRO A 73 1.10 -16.98 4.76
N LEU A 74 0.37 -15.88 4.92
CA LEU A 74 0.62 -14.90 5.99
C LEU A 74 0.65 -15.53 7.39
N TYR A 75 1.70 -15.24 8.15
CA TYR A 75 1.83 -15.64 9.55
C TYR A 75 0.95 -14.77 10.45
N ARG A 76 -0.12 -15.34 11.03
CA ARG A 76 -1.22 -14.60 11.72
C ARG A 76 -1.48 -15.09 13.15
N ASP A 77 -0.45 -15.13 13.99
CA ASP A 77 -0.54 -15.74 15.32
C ASP A 77 -0.35 -14.79 16.51
N VAL A 78 -0.44 -13.47 16.27
CA VAL A 78 -0.45 -12.44 17.32
C VAL A 78 -1.83 -11.81 17.42
N LEU A 79 -2.54 -12.07 18.52
CA LEU A 79 -3.83 -11.45 18.85
C LEU A 79 -3.61 -10.21 19.71
N VAL A 80 -4.27 -9.10 19.36
CA VAL A 80 -4.40 -7.91 20.22
C VAL A 80 -5.87 -7.57 20.44
N ASP A 81 -6.28 -7.34 21.67
CA ASP A 81 -7.66 -7.00 22.05
C ASP A 81 -7.62 -5.99 23.21
N HIS A 82 -8.04 -4.74 23.01
CA HIS A 82 -7.89 -3.65 23.99
C HIS A 82 -6.42 -3.47 24.41
N VAL A 83 -5.54 -3.27 23.44
CA VAL A 83 -4.10 -3.09 23.66
C VAL A 83 -3.71 -1.64 23.44
N THR A 84 -2.97 -1.07 24.38
CA THR A 84 -2.32 0.23 24.22
C THR A 84 -0.80 0.04 24.13
N ILE A 85 -0.18 0.63 23.11
CA ILE A 85 1.28 0.80 23.00
C ILE A 85 1.57 2.29 23.06
N SER A 86 2.35 2.74 24.05
CA SER A 86 2.64 4.16 24.23
C SER A 86 4.11 4.44 24.51
N GLY A 87 4.62 5.55 23.98
CA GLY A 87 5.97 6.00 24.29
C GLY A 87 7.08 5.14 23.69
N SER A 88 6.82 4.41 22.60
CA SER A 88 7.86 3.64 21.92
C SER A 88 8.92 4.57 21.35
N VAL A 89 10.19 4.20 21.43
CA VAL A 89 11.29 5.01 20.87
C VAL A 89 11.14 5.16 19.35
N GLY A 90 10.87 4.08 18.63
CA GLY A 90 10.45 4.08 17.23
C GLY A 90 9.01 3.61 17.09
N PHE A 91 8.77 2.61 16.26
CA PHE A 91 7.42 2.10 16.03
C PHE A 91 6.76 1.53 17.30
N GLY A 92 5.45 1.66 17.40
CA GLY A 92 4.68 0.88 18.38
C GLY A 92 4.74 -0.61 18.07
N ALA A 93 4.45 -0.97 16.82
CA ALA A 93 4.57 -2.34 16.36
C ALA A 93 5.17 -2.45 14.95
N VAL A 94 5.91 -3.53 14.72
CA VAL A 94 6.49 -3.88 13.42
C VAL A 94 6.13 -5.31 13.06
N PHE A 95 5.59 -5.49 11.88
CA PHE A 95 5.38 -6.79 11.23
C PHE A 95 6.32 -6.90 10.03
N THR A 96 7.01 -8.02 9.90
CA THR A 96 7.95 -8.32 8.81
C THR A 96 7.95 -9.82 8.51
N GLY A 97 8.48 -10.21 7.36
CA GLY A 97 8.59 -11.62 6.97
C GLY A 97 7.23 -12.24 6.69
N VAL A 98 6.34 -11.49 6.04
CA VAL A 98 5.00 -11.96 5.66
C VAL A 98 4.15 -12.30 6.92
N ALA A 99 4.08 -11.34 7.85
CA ALA A 99 3.30 -11.45 9.09
C ALA A 99 2.12 -10.47 9.14
N GLY A 100 1.11 -10.84 9.92
CA GLY A 100 -0.03 -9.98 10.24
C GLY A 100 -0.65 -10.33 11.58
N PHE A 101 -1.66 -9.56 11.96
CA PHE A 101 -2.43 -9.82 13.16
C PHE A 101 -3.32 -11.05 12.99
N LYS A 102 -3.56 -11.73 14.11
CA LYS A 102 -4.51 -12.84 14.19
C LYS A 102 -5.94 -12.34 14.03
N ALA A 103 -6.78 -13.15 13.39
CA ALA A 103 -8.21 -12.90 13.30
C ALA A 103 -8.83 -12.71 14.70
N GLY A 104 -9.74 -11.75 14.83
CA GLY A 104 -10.32 -11.34 16.12
C GLY A 104 -9.55 -10.23 16.82
N SER A 105 -8.43 -9.76 16.27
CA SER A 105 -7.73 -8.59 16.81
C SER A 105 -8.60 -7.33 16.70
N THR A 106 -8.65 -6.52 17.76
CA THR A 106 -9.47 -5.31 17.85
C THR A 106 -8.90 -4.34 18.89
N ASP A 107 -9.32 -3.08 18.83
CA ASP A 107 -9.00 -2.03 19.80
C ASP A 107 -7.50 -1.91 20.12
N LEU A 108 -6.70 -1.64 19.08
CA LEU A 108 -5.27 -1.35 19.21
C LEU A 108 -5.05 0.17 19.19
N ALA A 109 -4.54 0.72 20.29
CA ALA A 109 -4.11 2.11 20.35
C ALA A 109 -2.59 2.20 20.34
N ILE A 110 -2.01 2.91 19.37
CA ILE A 110 -0.58 3.25 19.34
C ILE A 110 -0.46 4.78 19.40
N THR A 111 0.18 5.28 20.45
CA THR A 111 0.29 6.73 20.72
C THR A 111 1.68 7.09 21.21
N LYS A 112 2.07 8.36 21.10
CA LYS A 112 3.35 8.90 21.61
C LYS A 112 4.57 8.10 21.18
N SER A 113 4.45 7.36 20.07
CA SER A 113 5.49 6.49 19.56
C SER A 113 6.17 7.17 18.37
N GLY A 114 7.43 6.85 18.16
CA GLY A 114 8.20 7.30 17.03
C GLY A 114 9.25 8.34 17.38
N SER A 115 10.36 8.31 16.64
CA SER A 115 11.45 9.28 16.69
C SER A 115 11.81 9.73 15.27
N GLY A 116 12.87 10.53 15.10
CA GLY A 116 13.22 11.14 13.81
C GLY A 116 13.31 10.14 12.65
N ASP A 117 14.02 9.02 12.84
CA ASP A 117 14.24 8.02 11.78
C ASP A 117 13.08 7.02 11.64
N GLU A 118 12.31 6.81 12.71
CA GLU A 118 11.17 5.89 12.74
C GLU A 118 9.92 6.55 13.34
N PRO A 119 9.30 7.54 12.67
CA PRO A 119 8.30 8.39 13.31
C PRO A 119 6.90 7.77 13.38
N PHE A 120 6.67 6.63 12.72
CA PHE A 120 5.33 6.07 12.51
C PHE A 120 4.89 5.13 13.64
N PRO A 121 3.58 5.03 13.95
CA PRO A 121 3.06 4.07 14.93
C PRO A 121 3.26 2.61 14.54
N LEU A 122 3.07 2.28 13.26
CA LEU A 122 2.92 0.91 12.80
C LEU A 122 3.61 0.71 11.46
N ARG A 123 4.43 -0.35 11.37
CA ARG A 123 4.94 -0.89 10.10
C ARG A 123 4.32 -2.25 9.85
N VAL A 124 3.71 -2.45 8.69
CA VAL A 124 3.17 -3.75 8.26
C VAL A 124 3.68 -4.15 6.88
N ASP A 125 3.80 -5.45 6.66
CA ASP A 125 3.97 -6.02 5.32
C ASP A 125 2.74 -5.73 4.46
N GLN A 126 2.94 -5.56 3.16
CA GLN A 126 1.85 -5.33 2.19
C GLN A 126 0.76 -6.43 2.19
N ASN A 127 1.10 -7.69 2.47
CA ASN A 127 0.14 -8.78 2.61
C ASN A 127 -0.58 -8.76 3.98
N GLY A 128 0.03 -8.12 4.98
CA GLY A 128 -0.52 -8.01 6.33
C GLY A 128 -1.45 -6.82 6.55
N VAL A 129 -1.51 -5.86 5.63
CA VAL A 129 -2.27 -4.61 5.79
C VAL A 129 -3.76 -4.82 6.14
N GLY A 130 -4.43 -5.80 5.53
CA GLY A 130 -5.84 -6.08 5.82
C GLY A 130 -6.09 -6.81 7.13
N THR A 131 -5.04 -7.13 7.89
CA THR A 131 -5.15 -7.69 9.24
C THR A 131 -5.08 -6.62 10.33
N VAL A 132 -4.68 -5.39 9.99
CA VAL A 132 -4.59 -4.29 10.95
C VAL A 132 -5.96 -4.10 11.64
N PRO A 133 -6.02 -4.14 12.98
CA PRO A 133 -7.27 -4.00 13.71
C PRO A 133 -7.76 -2.55 13.74
N ASN A 134 -9.06 -2.38 13.98
CA ASN A 134 -9.60 -1.06 14.33
C ASN A 134 -8.94 -0.55 15.62
N GLY A 135 -8.78 0.77 15.73
CA GLY A 135 -8.17 1.38 16.89
C GLY A 135 -7.74 2.82 16.65
N ASN A 136 -6.74 3.28 17.38
CA ASN A 136 -6.23 4.65 17.29
C ASN A 136 -4.75 4.66 16.94
N TYR A 137 -4.40 5.35 15.87
CA TYR A 137 -3.02 5.48 15.36
C TYR A 137 -2.54 6.93 15.35
N THR A 138 -3.18 7.81 16.14
CA THR A 138 -2.87 9.25 16.22
C THR A 138 -2.01 9.62 17.43
N GLY A 139 -1.38 10.80 17.39
CA GLY A 139 -0.53 11.31 18.46
C GLY A 139 0.86 10.69 18.49
N ASN A 140 1.37 10.23 17.36
CA ASN A 140 2.71 9.68 17.15
C ASN A 140 3.62 10.72 16.50
N GLY A 141 4.90 10.37 16.24
CA GLY A 141 5.82 11.27 15.53
C GLY A 141 5.28 11.68 14.16
N VAL A 142 4.73 10.73 13.42
CA VAL A 142 3.93 10.91 12.21
C VAL A 142 2.75 9.95 12.27
N ASP A 143 1.53 10.48 12.14
CA ASP A 143 0.28 9.72 12.17
C ASP A 143 -0.03 9.11 10.80
N GLU A 144 0.79 8.13 10.39
CA GLU A 144 0.63 7.36 9.16
C GLU A 144 0.99 5.89 9.41
N ILE A 145 0.30 4.94 8.76
CA ILE A 145 0.69 3.52 8.81
C ILE A 145 1.68 3.25 7.67
N LEU A 146 2.88 2.79 8.02
CA LEU A 146 3.92 2.47 7.04
C LEU A 146 3.68 1.08 6.43
N ILE A 147 3.48 1.04 5.12
CA ILE A 147 3.46 -0.19 4.33
C ILE A 147 4.86 -0.49 3.85
N ALA A 148 5.41 -1.59 4.33
CA ALA A 148 6.66 -2.13 3.84
C ALA A 148 6.41 -3.03 2.62
N VAL A 149 6.92 -2.59 1.47
CA VAL A 149 7.03 -3.43 0.28
C VAL A 149 8.25 -4.33 0.45
N GLU A 150 8.04 -5.54 0.96
CA GLU A 150 9.08 -6.55 1.17
C GLU A 150 9.28 -7.39 -0.10
N LYS A 151 10.53 -7.70 -0.46
CA LYS A 151 10.87 -8.46 -1.68
C LYS A 151 10.48 -9.93 -1.56
N GLU A 152 10.46 -10.41 -0.33
CA GLU A 152 10.25 -11.79 0.09
C GLU A 152 8.89 -12.34 -0.36
N SER A 153 7.88 -11.47 -0.53
CA SER A 153 6.54 -11.86 -0.96
C SER A 153 6.29 -11.75 -2.47
N ASP A 154 7.21 -11.17 -3.24
CA ASP A 154 7.04 -10.84 -4.66
C ASP A 154 5.73 -10.08 -4.95
N GLY A 155 5.34 -9.19 -4.03
CA GLY A 155 4.09 -8.41 -4.11
C GLY A 155 3.03 -8.82 -3.09
N LEU A 156 1.92 -8.09 -3.14
CA LEU A 156 0.66 -8.41 -2.49
C LEU A 156 -0.03 -9.50 -3.30
N ARG A 157 -0.13 -10.68 -2.69
CA ARG A 157 -0.57 -11.94 -3.31
C ARG A 157 -1.69 -12.61 -2.53
N GLU A 158 -2.20 -11.96 -1.49
CA GLU A 158 -3.43 -12.31 -0.80
C GLU A 158 -4.43 -11.16 -0.95
N SER A 159 -5.67 -11.47 -1.38
CA SER A 159 -6.71 -10.45 -1.50
C SER A 159 -6.93 -9.74 -0.16
N THR A 160 -6.97 -8.42 -0.19
CA THR A 160 -6.95 -7.60 1.03
C THR A 160 -7.68 -6.28 0.85
N THR A 161 -7.88 -5.56 1.96
CA THR A 161 -8.50 -4.24 1.98
C THR A 161 -7.65 -3.27 2.79
N PHE A 162 -7.33 -2.12 2.22
CA PHE A 162 -6.83 -0.95 2.95
C PHE A 162 -8.03 -0.24 3.54
N ARG A 163 -8.11 -0.19 4.87
CA ARG A 163 -9.27 0.34 5.61
C ARG A 163 -9.05 1.79 6.01
N ASP A 164 -10.12 2.56 6.13
CA ASP A 164 -10.05 3.90 6.71
C ASP A 164 -9.91 3.82 8.24
N PHE A 165 -8.70 4.07 8.73
CA PHE A 165 -8.41 4.19 10.17
C PHE A 165 -8.33 5.65 10.65
N GLY A 166 -8.71 6.62 9.81
CA GLY A 166 -8.58 8.04 10.09
C GLY A 166 -7.15 8.59 9.98
N VAL A 167 -6.19 7.77 9.53
CA VAL A 167 -4.80 8.14 9.24
C VAL A 167 -4.37 7.65 7.85
N PRO A 168 -3.47 8.35 7.13
CA PRO A 168 -2.95 7.87 5.85
C PRO A 168 -2.11 6.59 5.95
N TYR A 169 -1.97 5.91 4.83
CA TYR A 169 -0.92 4.92 4.61
C TYR A 169 0.27 5.55 3.88
N ARG A 170 1.50 5.23 4.29
CA ARG A 170 2.72 5.56 3.55
C ARG A 170 3.26 4.30 2.88
N VAL A 171 3.30 4.29 1.55
CA VAL A 171 3.91 3.22 0.76
C VAL A 171 5.41 3.50 0.67
N ALA A 172 6.20 2.72 1.40
CA ALA A 172 7.65 2.80 1.37
C ALA A 172 8.25 1.72 0.46
N GLY A 173 9.37 2.06 -0.19
CA GLY A 173 10.04 1.18 -1.15
C GLY A 173 9.71 1.48 -2.61
N GLN A 174 9.94 0.51 -3.51
CA GLN A 174 9.89 0.76 -4.96
C GLN A 174 8.48 0.61 -5.56
N SER A 175 7.76 -0.47 -5.27
CA SER A 175 6.51 -0.79 -5.99
C SER A 175 5.56 -1.61 -5.13
N LEU A 176 4.39 -1.06 -4.79
CA LEU A 176 3.30 -1.87 -4.24
C LEU A 176 2.67 -2.67 -5.40
N ARG A 177 3.09 -3.92 -5.54
CA ARG A 177 2.63 -4.81 -6.61
C ARG A 177 1.44 -5.63 -6.12
N VAL A 178 0.40 -5.73 -6.93
CA VAL A 178 -0.72 -6.66 -6.73
C VAL A 178 -0.55 -7.74 -7.79
N GLU A 179 -0.23 -8.95 -7.34
CA GLU A 179 0.17 -10.07 -8.19
C GLU A 179 -0.71 -11.31 -7.94
N GLU A 180 -0.60 -12.29 -8.83
CA GLU A 180 -1.31 -13.55 -8.68
C GLU A 180 -0.95 -14.26 -7.36
N GLY A 181 -2.00 -14.57 -6.59
CA GLY A 181 -1.88 -15.26 -5.33
C GLY A 181 -1.71 -16.76 -5.47
N PRO A 182 -1.26 -17.45 -4.42
CA PRO A 182 -1.27 -18.92 -4.36
C PRO A 182 -2.68 -19.53 -4.58
N SER A 183 -3.73 -18.75 -4.31
CA SER A 183 -5.13 -19.14 -4.49
C SER A 183 -5.75 -18.62 -5.79
N GLY A 184 -4.94 -18.10 -6.73
CA GLY A 184 -5.38 -17.54 -8.00
C GLY A 184 -5.51 -16.02 -7.95
N ALA A 185 -6.60 -15.49 -8.53
CA ALA A 185 -6.75 -14.06 -8.73
C ALA A 185 -6.75 -13.25 -7.41
N THR A 186 -5.99 -12.15 -7.40
CA THR A 186 -5.85 -11.27 -6.22
C THR A 186 -6.61 -9.97 -6.41
N VAL A 187 -7.28 -9.48 -5.37
CA VAL A 187 -7.98 -8.19 -5.36
C VAL A 187 -7.48 -7.33 -4.22
N LEU A 188 -6.93 -6.16 -4.56
CA LEU A 188 -6.68 -5.08 -3.63
C LEU A 188 -7.91 -4.17 -3.60
N ARG A 189 -8.57 -4.07 -2.44
CA ARG A 189 -9.65 -3.11 -2.18
C ARG A 189 -9.14 -1.94 -1.35
N ILE A 190 -9.70 -0.77 -1.59
CA ILE A 190 -9.41 0.44 -0.80
C ILE A 190 -10.75 1.05 -0.37
N ASP A 191 -10.93 1.22 0.93
CA ASP A 191 -12.14 1.81 1.49
C ASP A 191 -12.26 3.31 1.14
N PRO A 192 -13.48 3.88 1.05
CA PRO A 192 -13.68 5.32 0.88
C PRO A 192 -12.95 6.14 1.94
N GLY A 193 -12.36 7.28 1.53
CA GLY A 193 -11.65 8.21 2.43
C GLY A 193 -10.20 7.84 2.74
N VAL A 194 -9.73 6.67 2.31
CA VAL A 194 -8.34 6.27 2.49
C VAL A 194 -7.39 7.17 1.67
N VAL A 195 -6.28 7.56 2.30
CA VAL A 195 -5.17 8.29 1.67
C VAL A 195 -3.94 7.37 1.59
N LEU A 196 -3.41 7.16 0.40
CA LEU A 196 -2.13 6.47 0.15
C LEU A 196 -1.10 7.49 -0.32
N LYS A 197 -0.02 7.63 0.45
CA LYS A 197 1.12 8.50 0.16
C LYS A 197 2.29 7.66 -0.36
N PHE A 198 2.77 8.00 -1.53
CA PHE A 198 3.84 7.29 -2.23
C PHE A 198 5.19 7.98 -2.04
N GLU A 199 6.19 7.25 -1.57
CA GLU A 199 7.57 7.74 -1.54
C GLU A 199 8.11 8.01 -2.95
N ARG A 200 9.20 8.76 -3.01
CA ARG A 200 9.76 9.21 -4.29
C ARG A 200 10.06 8.05 -5.22
N ALA A 201 9.58 8.18 -6.47
CA ALA A 201 9.68 7.17 -7.52
C ALA A 201 9.06 5.81 -7.17
N SER A 202 8.20 5.73 -6.16
CA SER A 202 7.39 4.53 -5.92
C SER A 202 6.17 4.47 -6.86
N ASN A 203 5.47 3.33 -6.89
CA ASN A 203 4.26 3.15 -7.69
C ASN A 203 3.33 2.07 -7.11
N LEU A 204 2.13 1.97 -7.69
CA LEU A 204 1.23 0.83 -7.52
C LEU A 204 1.09 0.12 -8.86
N GLU A 205 1.43 -1.16 -8.89
CA GLU A 205 1.38 -2.00 -10.10
C GLU A 205 0.33 -3.09 -9.90
N VAL A 206 -0.69 -3.13 -10.76
CA VAL A 206 -1.59 -4.29 -10.87
C VAL A 206 -1.04 -5.15 -11.99
N VAL A 207 -0.35 -6.23 -11.61
CA VAL A 207 0.53 -7.02 -12.47
C VAL A 207 1.68 -6.19 -13.05
N HIS A 208 2.92 -6.48 -12.63
CA HIS A 208 4.11 -5.76 -13.05
C HIS A 208 4.36 -5.88 -14.57
N PHE A 209 4.30 -7.11 -15.09
CA PHE A 209 4.73 -7.38 -16.47
C PHE A 209 3.70 -6.94 -17.53
N THR A 210 4.21 -6.44 -18.65
CA THR A 210 3.43 -6.33 -19.89
C THR A 210 3.18 -7.73 -20.48
N GLY A 211 2.06 -7.94 -21.14
CA GLY A 211 1.75 -9.19 -21.83
C GLY A 211 0.38 -9.13 -22.51
N ARG A 212 0.04 -10.11 -23.34
CA ARG A 212 -1.27 -10.18 -24.02
C ARG A 212 -2.26 -11.14 -23.36
N GLU A 213 -1.88 -11.68 -22.21
CA GLU A 213 -2.74 -12.54 -21.39
C GLU A 213 -3.65 -11.71 -20.48
N ALA A 214 -4.70 -12.32 -19.95
CA ALA A 214 -5.53 -11.69 -18.90
C ALA A 214 -4.69 -11.39 -17.64
N ALA A 215 -4.89 -10.21 -17.05
CA ALA A 215 -4.33 -9.89 -15.74
C ALA A 215 -4.99 -10.75 -14.64
N THR A 216 -4.19 -11.28 -13.73
CA THR A 216 -4.60 -12.13 -12.61
C THR A 216 -4.75 -11.34 -11.31
N ALA A 217 -4.74 -10.01 -11.39
CA ALA A 217 -4.96 -9.14 -10.25
C ALA A 217 -5.88 -7.98 -10.60
N SER A 218 -6.49 -7.38 -9.59
CA SER A 218 -7.32 -6.18 -9.74
C SER A 218 -7.24 -5.23 -8.56
N LEU A 219 -7.42 -3.94 -8.86
CA LEU A 219 -7.56 -2.84 -7.91
C LEU A 219 -9.01 -2.35 -7.92
N VAL A 220 -9.64 -2.35 -6.75
CA VAL A 220 -10.98 -1.80 -6.53
C VAL A 220 -10.87 -0.64 -5.55
N ALA A 221 -10.84 0.58 -6.08
CA ALA A 221 -10.85 1.83 -5.34
C ALA A 221 -12.15 2.59 -5.68
N VAL A 222 -13.16 2.41 -4.83
CA VAL A 222 -14.49 3.03 -5.01
C VAL A 222 -14.77 3.90 -3.80
N GLY A 223 -14.49 5.20 -3.93
CA GLY A 223 -14.80 6.21 -2.92
C GLY A 223 -16.22 6.75 -3.06
N THR A 224 -16.49 7.87 -2.40
CA THR A 224 -17.70 8.68 -2.63
C THR A 224 -17.33 10.13 -2.89
N ALA A 225 -18.28 10.97 -3.29
CA ALA A 225 -18.05 12.40 -3.44
C ALA A 225 -17.59 13.06 -2.12
N GLU A 226 -18.12 12.62 -0.98
CA GLU A 226 -17.78 13.11 0.35
C GLU A 226 -16.49 12.51 0.91
N LYS A 227 -16.16 11.28 0.51
CA LYS A 227 -14.98 10.53 0.95
C LYS A 227 -14.25 9.94 -0.25
N PRO A 228 -13.63 10.77 -1.10
CA PRO A 228 -12.85 10.27 -2.22
C PRO A 228 -11.62 9.53 -1.70
N ILE A 229 -11.14 8.55 -2.45
CA ILE A 229 -9.86 7.89 -2.19
C ILE A 229 -8.74 8.75 -2.79
N LEU A 230 -7.65 8.98 -2.07
CA LEU A 230 -6.54 9.82 -2.52
C LEU A 230 -5.25 9.02 -2.68
N PHE A 231 -4.70 9.01 -3.89
CA PHE A 231 -3.32 8.58 -4.19
C PHE A 231 -2.45 9.82 -4.42
N THR A 232 -1.41 10.02 -3.60
CA THR A 232 -0.64 11.27 -3.59
C THR A 232 0.83 11.08 -3.20
N SER A 233 1.63 12.14 -3.26
CA SER A 233 3.05 12.14 -2.87
C SER A 233 3.22 12.10 -1.34
N ALA A 234 4.26 11.41 -0.88
CA ALA A 234 4.67 11.40 0.52
C ALA A 234 5.69 12.51 0.88
N ALA A 235 6.04 13.38 -0.08
CA ALA A 235 6.96 14.49 0.12
C ALA A 235 6.34 15.61 0.97
N GLU A 236 7.17 16.32 1.74
CA GLU A 236 6.73 17.50 2.52
C GLU A 236 6.27 18.67 1.63
N SER A 237 6.79 18.75 0.41
CA SER A 237 6.39 19.73 -0.61
C SER A 237 6.10 19.00 -1.92
N PRO A 238 4.87 18.47 -2.10
CA PRO A 238 4.50 17.67 -3.26
C PRO A 238 4.63 18.41 -4.58
N ARG A 239 5.04 17.69 -5.62
CA ARG A 239 5.09 18.17 -7.01
C ARG A 239 4.85 17.04 -7.99
N GLY A 240 4.37 17.39 -9.19
CA GLY A 240 4.25 16.43 -10.29
C GLY A 240 5.56 15.68 -10.53
N GLY A 241 5.45 14.36 -10.69
CA GLY A 241 6.60 13.47 -10.87
C GLY A 241 7.29 13.04 -9.58
N ASP A 242 6.66 13.21 -8.41
CA ASP A 242 7.21 12.68 -7.17
C ASP A 242 7.14 11.15 -7.12
N TRP A 243 6.07 10.55 -7.66
CA TRP A 243 5.89 9.10 -7.76
C TRP A 243 5.44 8.70 -9.17
N ARG A 244 5.62 7.45 -9.60
CA ARG A 244 5.44 7.08 -11.01
C ARG A 244 3.99 7.06 -11.45
N GLY A 245 3.06 6.68 -10.56
CA GLY A 245 1.65 6.52 -10.90
C GLY A 245 1.12 5.10 -10.68
N LEU A 246 -0.06 4.84 -11.24
CA LEU A 246 -0.71 3.54 -11.26
C LEU A 246 -0.38 2.84 -12.58
N TRP A 247 0.01 1.57 -12.50
CA TRP A 247 0.37 0.76 -13.67
C TRP A 247 -0.51 -0.48 -13.74
N PHE A 248 -1.09 -0.73 -14.90
CA PHE A 248 -1.84 -1.94 -15.20
C PHE A 248 -1.14 -2.73 -16.31
N GLY A 249 -0.45 -3.78 -15.90
CA GLY A 249 0.18 -4.75 -16.80
C GLY A 249 -0.83 -5.72 -17.40
N LYS A 250 -0.40 -6.46 -18.42
CA LYS A 250 -1.22 -7.44 -19.15
C LYS A 250 -2.53 -6.83 -19.68
N ILE A 251 -3.56 -7.64 -19.98
CA ILE A 251 -4.93 -7.15 -20.27
C ILE A 251 -5.61 -6.84 -18.93
N PRO A 252 -5.86 -5.56 -18.58
CA PRO A 252 -6.44 -5.22 -17.28
C PRO A 252 -7.83 -5.84 -17.10
N SER A 253 -8.03 -6.53 -15.97
CA SER A 253 -9.28 -7.22 -15.65
C SER A 253 -10.47 -6.26 -15.57
N LYS A 254 -11.66 -6.75 -15.95
CA LYS A 254 -12.94 -6.05 -15.76
C LYS A 254 -13.30 -5.76 -14.29
N ASN A 255 -12.62 -6.42 -13.36
CA ASN A 255 -12.83 -6.20 -11.92
C ASN A 255 -12.14 -4.94 -11.41
N ASN A 256 -11.25 -4.34 -12.20
CA ASN A 256 -10.61 -3.08 -11.83
C ASN A 256 -11.62 -1.93 -11.87
N LYS A 257 -11.66 -1.15 -10.79
CA LYS A 257 -12.56 -0.01 -10.65
C LYS A 257 -11.85 1.13 -9.93
N LEU A 258 -11.80 2.29 -10.55
CA LEU A 258 -11.47 3.57 -9.93
C LEU A 258 -12.71 4.46 -10.06
N ASP A 259 -13.35 4.75 -8.95
CA ASP A 259 -14.52 5.64 -8.90
C ASP A 259 -14.43 6.57 -7.68
N HIS A 260 -14.65 7.86 -7.88
CA HIS A 260 -14.43 8.89 -6.85
C HIS A 260 -13.02 8.84 -6.26
N VAL A 261 -12.03 8.85 -7.15
CA VAL A 261 -10.60 8.81 -6.82
C VAL A 261 -9.94 10.16 -7.13
N ARG A 262 -8.91 10.53 -6.38
CA ARG A 262 -7.99 11.62 -6.70
C ARG A 262 -6.59 11.04 -6.88
N ILE A 263 -5.95 11.38 -7.98
CA ILE A 263 -4.56 11.00 -8.29
C ILE A 263 -3.78 12.30 -8.44
N GLU A 264 -2.83 12.52 -7.54
CA GLU A 264 -2.08 13.78 -7.44
C GLU A 264 -0.58 13.56 -7.49
N TYR A 265 0.16 14.52 -8.07
CA TYR A 265 1.63 14.58 -8.02
C TYR A 265 2.36 13.36 -8.64
N ALA A 266 1.66 12.61 -9.49
CA ALA A 266 2.19 11.43 -10.17
C ALA A 266 2.95 11.81 -11.45
N GLY A 267 3.44 10.79 -12.16
CA GLY A 267 4.09 10.96 -13.46
C GLY A 267 5.60 11.10 -13.39
N ALA A 268 6.26 10.38 -12.47
CA ALA A 268 7.69 10.15 -12.58
C ALA A 268 7.99 9.16 -13.72
N ASP A 269 9.22 9.19 -14.24
CA ASP A 269 9.67 8.29 -15.31
C ASP A 269 9.37 6.81 -14.97
N CYS A 270 8.50 6.21 -15.78
CA CYS A 270 8.05 4.81 -15.66
C CYS A 270 9.15 3.80 -16.01
N LYS A 271 10.26 4.24 -16.64
CA LYS A 271 11.29 3.39 -17.26
C LYS A 271 10.72 2.40 -18.28
N CYS A 272 9.63 2.79 -18.92
CA CYS A 272 8.84 1.96 -19.80
C CYS A 272 8.93 2.45 -21.26
N VAL A 273 8.92 1.50 -22.20
CA VAL A 273 8.83 1.78 -23.63
C VAL A 273 7.52 1.17 -24.13
N LEU A 274 6.55 2.02 -24.44
CA LEU A 274 5.19 1.65 -24.81
C LEU A 274 4.84 2.25 -26.17
N ALA A 275 3.92 1.59 -26.89
CA ALA A 275 3.50 2.06 -28.21
C ALA A 275 2.30 3.01 -28.08
N VAL A 276 2.50 4.27 -28.47
CA VAL A 276 1.48 5.32 -28.50
C VAL A 276 1.59 6.13 -29.79
N CYS A 277 0.46 6.68 -30.23
CA CYS A 277 0.37 7.44 -31.47
C CYS A 277 0.52 8.95 -31.30
N ASN A 278 0.72 9.45 -30.08
CA ASN A 278 1.13 10.84 -29.88
C ASN A 278 2.61 11.04 -30.17
N ASP A 279 2.98 12.28 -30.50
CA ASP A 279 4.37 12.71 -30.60
C ASP A 279 4.93 12.92 -29.19
N LEU A 280 5.35 11.82 -28.55
CA LEU A 280 5.84 11.78 -27.18
C LEU A 280 7.29 11.30 -27.15
N THR A 281 8.11 11.99 -26.36
CA THR A 281 9.48 11.59 -26.04
C THR A 281 9.61 10.84 -24.71
N ASP A 282 8.52 10.82 -23.92
CA ASP A 282 8.43 10.22 -22.58
C ASP A 282 7.01 9.66 -22.34
N HIS A 283 6.91 8.60 -21.54
CA HIS A 283 5.68 7.90 -21.14
C HIS A 283 5.27 8.15 -19.68
N SER A 284 5.93 9.05 -18.96
CA SER A 284 5.52 9.52 -17.63
C SER A 284 4.03 9.85 -17.60
N SER A 285 3.29 9.15 -16.73
CA SER A 285 1.82 9.26 -16.68
C SER A 285 1.26 8.86 -15.33
N ALA A 286 0.15 9.46 -14.91
CA ALA A 286 -0.48 9.15 -13.63
C ALA A 286 -1.15 7.77 -13.62
N LEU A 287 -1.73 7.34 -14.74
CA LEU A 287 -2.32 6.02 -14.93
C LEU A 287 -1.85 5.43 -16.26
N ILE A 288 -1.26 4.24 -16.22
CA ILE A 288 -0.67 3.56 -17.37
C ILE A 288 -1.43 2.26 -17.64
N LEU A 289 -2.00 2.15 -18.84
CA LEU A 289 -2.66 0.96 -19.36
C LEU A 289 -1.83 0.38 -20.50
N THR A 290 -1.29 -0.82 -20.27
CA THR A 290 -0.38 -1.48 -21.24
C THR A 290 -1.09 -2.29 -22.31
N ASN A 291 -2.41 -2.47 -22.18
CA ASN A 291 -3.30 -3.08 -23.16
C ASN A 291 -4.69 -2.45 -23.08
N LEU A 292 -5.52 -2.72 -24.09
CA LEU A 292 -6.97 -2.48 -24.03
C LEU A 292 -7.55 -3.30 -22.85
N PRO A 293 -8.19 -2.67 -21.86
CA PRO A 293 -8.84 -3.37 -20.77
C PRO A 293 -10.02 -4.25 -21.20
N GLU A 294 -10.33 -5.27 -20.40
CA GLU A 294 -11.56 -6.04 -20.54
C GLU A 294 -12.80 -5.13 -20.37
N GLU A 295 -13.89 -5.48 -21.06
CA GLU A 295 -15.17 -4.81 -20.87
C GLU A 295 -15.63 -4.90 -19.42
N GLY A 296 -15.84 -3.74 -18.79
CA GLY A 296 -16.19 -3.59 -17.38
C GLY A 296 -15.09 -2.92 -16.54
N PHE A 297 -13.86 -2.83 -17.05
CA PHE A 297 -12.83 -1.95 -16.47
C PHE A 297 -13.34 -0.50 -16.47
N SER A 298 -13.28 0.20 -15.34
CA SER A 298 -13.83 1.54 -15.22
C SER A 298 -12.92 2.50 -14.47
N VAL A 299 -12.74 3.70 -15.04
CA VAL A 299 -12.19 4.88 -14.37
C VAL A 299 -13.21 6.01 -14.53
N THR A 300 -13.91 6.33 -13.46
CA THR A 300 -15.01 7.31 -13.44
C THR A 300 -14.87 8.24 -12.25
N ASN A 301 -15.45 9.44 -12.33
CA ASN A 301 -15.45 10.45 -11.27
C ASN A 301 -14.07 10.66 -10.63
N THR A 302 -13.01 10.52 -11.43
CA THR A 302 -11.62 10.56 -10.98
C THR A 302 -10.98 11.87 -11.38
N ALA A 303 -10.31 12.52 -10.44
CA ALA A 303 -9.57 13.75 -10.67
C ALA A 303 -8.07 13.47 -10.77
N PHE A 304 -7.46 13.95 -11.85
CA PHE A 304 -6.02 13.95 -12.08
C PHE A 304 -5.51 15.38 -11.90
N SER A 305 -4.65 15.62 -10.91
CA SER A 305 -4.10 16.95 -10.68
C SER A 305 -2.60 16.98 -10.41
N ASP A 306 -1.92 18.01 -10.92
CA ASP A 306 -0.48 18.22 -10.72
C ASP A 306 0.36 17.06 -11.27
N ILE A 307 0.05 16.60 -12.49
CA ILE A 307 0.68 15.44 -13.11
C ILE A 307 1.83 15.88 -14.02
N ALA A 308 3.00 15.30 -13.81
CA ALA A 308 4.09 15.39 -14.77
C ALA A 308 3.87 14.38 -15.91
N GLY A 309 3.74 14.85 -17.15
CA GLY A 309 3.40 14.01 -18.29
C GLY A 309 1.90 13.81 -18.42
N ASN A 310 1.46 12.60 -18.79
CA ASN A 310 0.07 12.34 -19.21
C ASN A 310 -0.84 11.99 -18.02
N GLY A 311 -2.13 12.33 -18.12
CA GLY A 311 -3.14 11.83 -17.17
C GLY A 311 -3.28 10.32 -17.30
N ILE A 312 -3.70 9.85 -18.48
CA ILE A 312 -3.88 8.43 -18.79
C ILE A 312 -3.07 8.05 -20.03
N LEU A 313 -2.12 7.14 -19.89
CA LEU A 313 -1.43 6.54 -21.03
C LEU A 313 -2.12 5.26 -21.45
N ARG A 314 -2.66 5.30 -22.66
CA ARG A 314 -3.33 4.21 -23.35
C ARG A 314 -2.40 3.62 -24.41
N ALA A 315 -1.68 2.55 -24.06
CA ALA A 315 -0.69 1.93 -24.92
C ALA A 315 -1.15 0.58 -25.45
N TRP A 316 -1.92 0.58 -26.54
CA TRP A 316 -2.32 -0.64 -27.24
C TRP A 316 -2.60 -0.38 -28.72
N SER A 317 -2.90 -1.44 -29.45
CA SER A 317 -3.28 -1.40 -30.87
C SER A 317 -4.66 -2.04 -31.04
N ASN A 318 -5.69 -1.22 -31.22
CA ASN A 318 -7.06 -1.68 -31.42
C ASN A 318 -7.89 -0.58 -32.10
N ASP A 319 -8.89 -0.96 -32.91
CA ASP A 319 -9.82 -0.01 -33.52
C ASP A 319 -10.88 0.46 -32.52
N TYR A 320 -11.17 -0.36 -31.51
CA TYR A 320 -11.94 0.04 -30.33
C TYR A 320 -11.02 0.76 -29.33
N GLN A 321 -11.27 2.05 -29.15
CA GLN A 321 -10.46 2.94 -28.31
C GLN A 321 -11.35 3.69 -27.31
N PRO A 322 -11.79 3.04 -26.21
CA PRO A 322 -12.63 3.69 -25.22
C PRO A 322 -11.90 4.89 -24.62
N SER A 323 -12.63 5.99 -24.47
CA SER A 323 -12.14 7.23 -23.88
C SER A 323 -12.54 7.31 -22.40
N PHE A 324 -11.64 7.86 -21.60
CA PHE A 324 -11.84 8.10 -20.17
C PHE A 324 -12.02 9.59 -19.86
N VAL A 325 -11.97 10.49 -20.84
CA VAL A 325 -12.00 11.93 -20.51
C VAL A 325 -13.37 12.45 -20.09
N ALA A 326 -14.47 11.86 -20.57
CA ALA A 326 -15.81 12.42 -20.35
C ALA A 326 -16.29 12.32 -18.88
N THR A 327 -15.78 11.34 -18.13
CA THR A 327 -16.19 11.04 -16.75
C THR A 327 -15.17 11.48 -15.71
N ASN A 328 -14.07 12.12 -16.12
CA ASN A 328 -12.92 12.42 -15.26
C ASN A 328 -12.45 13.87 -15.48
N THR A 329 -11.69 14.41 -14.55
CA THR A 329 -11.14 15.78 -14.63
C THR A 329 -9.62 15.76 -14.68
N PHE A 330 -9.04 16.70 -15.43
CA PHE A 330 -7.60 16.82 -15.65
C PHE A 330 -7.20 18.27 -15.44
N GLU A 331 -6.42 18.53 -14.39
CA GLU A 331 -6.00 19.87 -14.00
C GLU A 331 -4.48 19.91 -13.80
N ARG A 332 -3.77 20.87 -14.39
CA ARG A 332 -2.29 20.94 -14.29
C ARG A 332 -1.60 19.62 -14.68
N VAL A 333 -2.02 19.04 -15.80
CA VAL A 333 -1.39 17.89 -16.46
C VAL A 333 -0.47 18.46 -17.54
N THR A 334 0.84 18.15 -17.51
CA THR A 334 1.79 18.76 -18.46
C THR A 334 1.88 18.04 -19.82
N GLY A 335 1.17 16.93 -19.98
CA GLY A 335 1.04 16.16 -21.22
C GLY A 335 -0.42 15.93 -21.61
N CYS A 336 -0.71 14.83 -22.30
CA CYS A 336 -2.07 14.54 -22.74
C CYS A 336 -2.98 14.19 -21.55
N ALA A 337 -4.25 14.62 -21.57
CA ALA A 337 -5.26 14.09 -20.65
C ALA A 337 -5.39 12.56 -20.81
N GLU A 338 -5.50 12.10 -22.06
CA GLU A 338 -5.30 10.70 -22.44
C GLU A 338 -4.51 10.58 -23.75
N THR A 339 -3.61 9.61 -23.86
CA THR A 339 -2.87 9.36 -25.12
C THR A 339 -3.73 8.61 -26.13
N LEU A 340 -3.32 8.57 -27.40
CA LEU A 340 -3.97 7.92 -28.52
C LEU A 340 -3.33 6.53 -28.78
N PRO A 341 -4.10 5.44 -28.66
CA PRO A 341 -3.68 4.11 -29.10
C PRO A 341 -3.50 4.02 -30.63
N ALA A 342 -2.78 3.01 -31.09
CA ALA A 342 -2.73 2.68 -32.52
C ALA A 342 -4.00 1.93 -32.96
N SER A 343 -4.27 1.94 -34.27
CA SER A 343 -5.29 1.05 -34.85
C SER A 343 -4.90 -0.43 -34.72
N SER A 344 -5.82 -1.34 -35.02
CA SER A 344 -5.55 -2.78 -35.06
C SER A 344 -4.40 -3.17 -36.03
N LEU A 345 -4.13 -2.32 -37.02
CA LEU A 345 -3.03 -2.46 -37.99
C LEU A 345 -1.71 -1.81 -37.52
N ASN A 346 -1.62 -1.36 -36.26
CA ASN A 346 -0.51 -0.57 -35.73
C ASN A 346 -0.26 0.75 -36.49
N ALA A 347 -1.31 1.32 -37.09
CA ALA A 347 -1.20 2.60 -37.78
C ALA A 347 -1.44 3.77 -36.81
N CYS A 348 -0.63 4.81 -36.95
CA CYS A 348 -0.82 6.09 -36.27
C CYS A 348 -1.17 7.19 -37.28
N PRO A 349 -1.86 8.25 -36.85
CA PRO A 349 -1.96 9.48 -37.64
C PRO A 349 -0.56 9.98 -38.03
N ASN A 350 -0.47 10.56 -39.23
CA ASN A 350 0.73 11.22 -39.72
C ASN A 350 0.37 12.64 -40.20
N PRO A 351 0.86 13.71 -39.53
CA PRO A 351 1.74 13.68 -38.37
C PRO A 351 1.04 13.12 -37.11
N LYS A 352 1.84 12.62 -36.17
CA LYS A 352 1.34 12.21 -34.86
C LYS A 352 0.79 13.45 -34.10
N PRO A 353 -0.34 13.35 -33.41
CA PRO A 353 -0.87 14.45 -32.61
C PRO A 353 0.05 14.81 -31.44
N THR A 354 0.21 16.12 -31.20
CA THR A 354 0.86 16.66 -30.01
C THR A 354 -0.09 16.66 -28.81
N CYS A 355 0.45 16.74 -27.60
CA CYS A 355 -0.35 17.01 -26.40
C CYS A 355 -0.49 18.53 -26.16
N PRO A 356 -1.55 18.99 -25.48
CA PRO A 356 -1.79 20.40 -25.17
C PRO A 356 -0.72 21.07 -24.30
#